data_AF-A0A7I8DE03-F1
#
_entry.id   AF-A0A7I8DE03-F1
#
_cell.length_a   1.000
_cell.length_b   1.000
_cell.length_c   1.000
_cell.angle_alpha   90.00
_cell.angle_beta   90.00
_cell.angle_gamma   90.00
#
_symmetry.space_group_name_H-M   'P 1'
#
loop_
_entity.id
_entity.type
_entity.pdbx_description
1 polymer ?
#
loop_
_entity_poly.entity_id
_entity_poly.type
_entity_poly.pdbx_seq_one_letter_code
_entity_poly.pdbx_strand_id
1 'polypeptide(L)' 'MRGVISMMEREKNCREVVTQPTAIRSAVDGTVGLMVASNLEECVRLEIEQGHVPDHVIKEAVDLLVKSR' A
#
# COMPACT_ATOMS: atom_id res chain seq x y z
N MET A 1 -7.58 -2.87 -13.97
CA MET A 1 -8.46 -4.07 -13.85
C MET A 1 -9.26 -4.43 -15.08
N ARG A 2 -9.96 -3.51 -15.78
CA ARG A 2 -10.71 -3.84 -17.02
C ARG A 2 -9.86 -4.60 -18.06
N GLY A 3 -8.58 -4.24 -18.19
CA GLY A 3 -7.64 -4.95 -19.07
C GLY A 3 -7.45 -6.43 -18.70
N VAL A 4 -7.31 -6.75 -17.41
CA VAL A 4 -7.15 -8.15 -16.93
C VAL A 4 -8.41 -8.96 -17.24
N ILE A 5 -9.60 -8.40 -17.00
CA ILE A 5 -10.88 -9.06 -17.31
C ILE A 5 -10.98 -9.35 -18.81
N SER A 6 -10.64 -8.38 -19.66
CA SER A 6 -10.63 -8.61 -21.11
C SER A 6 -9.60 -9.65 -21.56
N MET A 7 -8.47 -9.80 -20.85
CA MET A 7 -7.50 -10.88 -21.13
C MET A 7 -8.08 -12.26 -20.80
N MET A 8 -8.88 -12.37 -19.73
CA MET A 8 -9.59 -13.61 -19.39
C MET A 8 -10.66 -13.95 -20.42
N GLU A 9 -11.48 -12.97 -20.83
CA GLU A 9 -12.52 -13.14 -21.84
C GLU A 9 -11.97 -13.55 -23.22
N ARG A 10 -10.74 -13.13 -23.53
CA ARG A 10 -10.03 -13.51 -24.77
C ARG A 10 -9.20 -14.80 -24.64
N GLU A 11 -9.40 -15.56 -23.56
CA GLU A 11 -8.71 -16.84 -23.28
C GLU A 11 -7.18 -16.76 -23.42
N LYS A 12 -6.59 -15.63 -23.01
CA LYS A 12 -5.12 -15.48 -23.03
C LYS A 12 -4.44 -16.49 -22.12
N ASN A 13 -3.18 -16.78 -22.42
CA ASN A 13 -2.36 -17.69 -21.60
C ASN A 13 -2.39 -17.28 -20.12
N CYS A 14 -2.65 -18.26 -19.24
CA CYS A 14 -2.76 -18.05 -17.79
C CYS A 14 -1.55 -17.28 -17.20
N ARG A 15 -0.33 -17.53 -17.72
CA ARG A 15 0.87 -16.82 -17.29
C ARG A 15 0.77 -15.31 -17.57
N GLU A 16 0.27 -14.92 -18.73
CA GLU A 16 0.06 -13.50 -19.07
C GLU A 16 -1.01 -12.87 -18.19
N VAL A 17 -2.12 -13.58 -17.98
CA VAL A 17 -3.25 -13.13 -17.15
C VAL A 17 -2.82 -12.91 -15.71
N VAL A 18 -1.99 -13.78 -15.13
CA VAL A 18 -1.53 -13.70 -13.72
C VAL A 18 -0.41 -12.68 -13.52
N THR A 19 0.43 -12.44 -14.54
CA THR A 19 1.54 -11.48 -14.44
C THR A 19 1.03 -10.05 -14.20
N GLN A 20 -0.06 -9.65 -14.86
CA GLN A 20 -0.60 -8.29 -14.75
C GLN A 20 -1.14 -7.94 -13.35
N PRO A 21 -2.03 -8.74 -12.71
CA PRO A 21 -2.45 -8.56 -11.33
C PRO A 21 -1.29 -8.56 -10.33
N THR A 22 -0.28 -9.38 -10.55
CA THR A 22 0.91 -9.41 -9.68
C THR A 22 1.64 -8.07 -9.72
N ALA A 23 1.87 -7.52 -10.92
CA ALA A 23 2.46 -6.20 -11.08
C ALA A 23 1.57 -5.09 -10.47
N ILE A 24 0.25 -5.18 -10.65
CA ILE A 24 -0.71 -4.25 -10.05
C ILE A 24 -0.62 -4.30 -8.53
N ARG A 25 -0.60 -5.49 -7.92
CA ARG A 25 -0.45 -5.65 -6.47
C ARG A 25 0.82 -4.97 -5.98
N SER A 26 1.97 -5.24 -6.60
CA SER A 26 3.24 -4.61 -6.21
C SER A 26 3.20 -3.08 -6.31
N ALA A 27 2.55 -2.53 -7.33
CA ALA A 27 2.38 -1.08 -7.46
C ALA A 27 1.43 -0.49 -6.39
N VAL A 28 0.38 -1.21 -6.04
CA VAL A 28 -0.55 -0.83 -4.97
C VAL A 28 0.13 -0.88 -3.61
N ASP A 29 0.88 -1.93 -3.29
CA ASP A 29 1.61 -2.07 -2.03
C ASP A 29 2.61 -0.90 -1.83
N GLY A 30 3.30 -0.50 -2.92
CA GLY A 30 4.17 0.68 -2.90
C GLY A 30 3.41 1.99 -2.66
N THR A 31 2.23 2.14 -3.27
CA THR A 31 1.37 3.33 -3.08
C THR A 31 0.83 3.42 -1.65
N VAL A 32 0.40 2.29 -1.08
CA VAL A 32 -0.02 2.21 0.33
C VAL A 32 1.14 2.60 1.23
N GLY A 33 2.35 2.11 0.97
CA GLY A 33 3.54 2.49 1.72
C GLY A 33 3.81 3.99 1.72
N LEU A 34 3.67 4.65 0.55
CA LEU A 34 3.81 6.10 0.43
C LEU A 34 2.73 6.85 1.22
N MET A 35 1.47 6.40 1.12
CA MET A 35 0.36 7.01 1.89
C MET A 35 0.59 6.91 3.40
N VAL A 36 1.00 5.74 3.89
CA VAL A 36 1.29 5.54 5.32
C VAL A 36 2.47 6.39 5.77
N ALA A 37 3.54 6.49 4.95
CA ALA A 37 4.70 7.32 5.27
C ALA A 37 4.35 8.81 5.34
N SER A 38 3.59 9.33 4.37
CA SER A 38 3.13 10.73 4.39
C SER A 38 2.23 11.02 5.58
N ASN A 39 1.32 10.09 5.93
CA ASN A 39 0.45 10.25 7.09
C ASN A 39 1.23 10.19 8.40
N LEU A 40 2.24 9.32 8.50
CA LEU A 40 3.08 9.20 9.69
C LEU A 40 3.85 10.50 9.97
N GLU A 41 4.41 11.15 8.95
CA GLU A 41 5.10 12.44 9.11
C GLU A 41 4.19 13.48 9.76
N GLU A 42 2.95 13.60 9.26
CA GLU A 42 1.95 14.54 9.79
C GLU A 42 1.57 14.19 11.24
N CYS A 43 1.29 12.92 11.53
CA CYS A 43 0.95 12.46 12.88
C CYS A 43 2.09 12.71 13.89
N VAL A 44 3.34 12.41 13.53
CA VAL A 44 4.50 12.65 14.40
C VAL A 44 4.68 14.13 14.68
N ARG A 45 4.53 14.99 13.67
CA ARG A 45 4.62 16.44 13.85
C ARG A 45 3.56 16.94 14.84
N LEU A 46 2.31 16.50 14.68
CA LEU A 46 1.20 16.88 15.56
C LEU A 46 1.42 16.43 17.01
N GLU A 47 1.89 15.21 17.23
CA GLU A 47 2.21 14.70 18.57
C GLU A 47 3.29 15.54 19.26
N ILE A 48 4.36 15.89 18.53
CA ILE A 48 5.45 16.72 19.05
C ILE A 48 4.94 18.15 19.36
N GLU A 49 4.13 18.74 18.48
CA GLU A 49 3.53 20.07 18.70
C GLU A 49 2.62 20.10 19.93
N GLN A 50 1.97 18.99 20.26
CA GLN A 50 1.15 18.82 21.47
C GLN A 50 1.97 18.46 22.72
N GLY A 51 3.28 18.24 22.58
CA GLY A 51 4.17 17.85 23.68
C GLY A 51 4.06 16.38 24.08
N HIS A 52 3.49 15.53 23.21
CA HIS A 52 3.36 14.09 23.41
C HIS A 52 4.55 13.31 22.82
N VAL A 53 4.68 12.06 23.26
CA VAL A 53 5.66 11.12 22.70
C VAL A 53 5.00 10.34 21.55
N PRO A 54 5.56 10.38 20.32
CA PRO A 54 4.89 9.83 19.13
C PRO A 54 4.98 8.30 18.97
N ASP A 55 5.47 7.57 19.97
CA ASP A 55 5.69 6.11 19.90
C ASP A 55 4.45 5.33 19.45
N HIS A 56 3.27 5.78 19.84
CA HIS A 56 2.02 5.10 19.50
C HIS A 56 1.68 5.23 18.01
N VAL A 57 1.80 6.42 17.41
CA VAL A 57 1.54 6.65 15.97
C VAL A 57 2.60 5.98 15.10
N ILE A 58 3.85 5.93 15.57
CA ILE A 58 4.93 5.20 14.89
C ILE A 58 4.60 3.71 14.87
N LYS A 59 4.21 3.13 16.00
CA LYS A 59 3.85 1.71 16.08
C LYS A 59 2.65 1.37 15.19
N GLU A 60 1.63 2.22 15.18
CA GLU A 60 0.47 2.05 14.32
C GLU A 60 0.85 2.06 12.82
N ALA A 61 1.67 3.03 12.40
CA ALA A 61 2.13 3.10 11.01
C ALA A 61 2.98 1.87 10.62
N VAL A 62 3.84 1.38 11.51
CA VAL A 62 4.60 0.13 11.28
C VAL A 62 3.66 -1.07 11.14
N ASP A 63 2.66 -1.20 12.01
CA ASP A 63 1.68 -2.28 11.93
C ASP A 63 0.89 -2.25 10.61
N LEU A 64 0.53 -1.05 10.12
CA LEU A 64 -0.13 -0.89 8.83
C LEU A 64 0.78 -1.29 7.66
N LEU A 65 2.06 -0.89 7.68
CA LEU A 65 3.04 -1.24 6.65
C LEU A 65 3.36 -2.73 6.60
N VAL A 66 3.37 -3.41 7.75
CA VAL A 66 3.61 -4.86 7.81
C VAL A 66 2.40 -5.63 7.30
N LYS A 67 1.18 -5.18 7.62
CA LYS A 67 -0.07 -5.83 7.16
C LYS A 67 -0.37 -5.59 5.67
N SER A 68 0.19 -4.54 5.08
CA SER A 68 -0.03 -4.21 3.67
C SER A 68 0.85 -5.01 2.69
N ARG A 69 1.71 -5.92 3.17
CA ARG A 69 2.59 -6.76 2.35
C ARG A 69 2.09 -8.21 2.28
#